data_AF-A0A4Y2RAL1-F1
#
_entry.id   AF-A0A4Y2RAL1-F1
#
_cell.length_a   1.000
_cell.length_b   1.000
_cell.length_c   1.000
_cell.angle_alpha   90.00
_cell.angle_beta   90.00
_cell.angle_gamma   90.00
#
_symmetry.space_group_name_H-M   'P 1'
#
loop_
_entity.id
_entity.type
_entity.pdbx_description
1 polymer ?
#
loop_
_entity_poly.entity_id
_entity_poly.type
_entity_poly.pdbx_seq_one_letter_code
_entity_poly.pdbx_strand_id
1 'polypeptide(L)' 'MLNKPEAYWNNVLFADKSKYKIFGSDGRIMVWRKKNEEVNLKNIVGTVKYGGGGVLVWVCMSASGI' A
#
# COMPACT_ATOMS: atom_id res chain seq x y z
N MET A 1 -17.38 -17.78 6.80
CA MET A 1 -16.19 -17.74 7.67
C MET A 1 -16.12 -19.09 8.38
N LEU A 2 -14.97 -19.77 8.43
CA LEU A 2 -14.88 -21.01 9.20
C LEU A 2 -14.98 -20.68 10.69
N ASN A 3 -15.99 -21.22 11.38
CA ASN A 3 -16.13 -21.07 12.82
C ASN A 3 -15.10 -21.98 13.51
N LYS A 4 -13.95 -21.41 13.86
CA LYS A 4 -12.88 -22.05 14.64
C LYS A 4 -12.81 -21.40 16.03
N PRO A 5 -12.49 -22.16 17.08
CA PRO A 5 -12.29 -21.60 18.42
C PRO A 5 -11.08 -20.67 18.44
N GLU A 6 -11.05 -19.72 19.37
CA GLU A 6 -9.96 -18.73 19.50
C GLU A 6 -8.57 -19.39 19.61
N ALA A 7 -8.47 -20.48 20.38
CA ALA A 7 -7.24 -21.25 20.54
C ALA A 7 -6.65 -21.75 19.20
N TYR A 8 -7.47 -21.95 18.17
CA TYR A 8 -6.98 -22.29 16.84
C TYR A 8 -6.20 -21.10 16.25
N TRP A 9 -6.79 -19.90 16.27
CA TRP A 9 -6.19 -18.68 15.72
C TRP A 9 -4.94 -18.22 16.47
N ASN A 10 -4.88 -18.46 17.79
CA ASN A 10 -3.69 -18.17 18.60
C ASN A 10 -2.45 -18.97 18.18
N ASN A 11 -2.63 -20.08 17.45
CA ASN A 11 -1.55 -20.92 16.95
C ASN A 11 -1.30 -20.75 15.43
N VAL A 12 -2.01 -19.84 14.77
CA VAL A 12 -1.80 -19.56 13.34
C VAL A 12 -0.65 -18.56 13.19
N LEU A 13 0.31 -18.90 12.33
CA LEU A 13 1.32 -17.98 11.83
C LEU A 13 0.86 -17.48 10.46
N PHE A 14 0.54 -16.19 10.37
CA PHE A 14 0.24 -15.52 9.11
C PHE A 14 1.54 -15.12 8.45
N ALA A 15 1.62 -15.25 7.12
CA ALA A 15 2.76 -14.80 6.33
C ALA A 15 2.26 -14.01 5.13
N ASP A 16 2.92 -12.89 4.83
CA ASP A 16 2.60 -12.07 3.67
C ASP A 16 3.86 -11.44 3.05
N LYS A 17 3.71 -11.01 1.81
CA LYS A 17 4.69 -10.23 1.05
C LYS A 17 4.12 -8.86 0.74
N SER A 18 4.65 -7.85 1.41
CA SER A 18 4.23 -6.46 1.24
C SER A 18 5.30 -5.63 0.54
N LYS A 19 4.87 -4.75 -0.38
CA LYS A 19 5.76 -3.83 -1.12
C LYS A 19 5.58 -2.41 -0.57
N TYR A 20 6.70 -1.78 -0.24
CA TYR A 20 6.76 -0.39 0.23
C TYR A 20 7.49 0.46 -0.80
N LYS A 21 6.82 1.50 -1.31
CA LYS A 21 7.42 2.42 -2.29
C LYS A 21 8.20 3.52 -1.58
N ILE A 22 9.36 3.88 -2.13
CA ILE A 22 10.15 5.01 -1.63
C ILE A 22 9.56 6.33 -2.12
N PHE A 23 9.02 6.34 -3.35
CA PHE A 23 8.39 7.51 -3.96
C PHE A 23 6.96 7.20 -4.40
N GLY A 24 6.05 8.07 -3.96
CA GLY A 24 4.62 7.97 -4.27
C GLY A 24 3.92 6.81 -3.57
N SER A 25 2.59 6.88 -3.54
CA SER A 25 1.73 5.82 -3.03
C SER A 25 1.09 5.02 -4.17
N ASP A 26 0.54 3.84 -3.88
CA ASP A 26 -0.40 3.14 -4.79
C ASP A 26 -1.77 3.82 -4.86
N GLY A 27 -2.07 4.73 -3.93
CA GLY A 27 -3.30 5.51 -3.93
C GLY A 27 -3.44 6.44 -5.13
N ARG A 28 -4.69 6.78 -5.47
CA ARG A 28 -4.98 7.78 -6.49
C ARG A 28 -4.60 9.17 -6.01
N ILE A 29 -3.95 9.93 -6.87
CA ILE A 29 -3.65 11.35 -6.64
C ILE A 29 -4.90 12.15 -7.02
N MET A 30 -5.48 12.84 -6.04
CA MET A 30 -6.62 13.74 -6.25
C MET A 30 -6.11 15.13 -6.60
N VAL A 31 -6.62 15.70 -7.69
CA VAL A 31 -6.26 17.06 -8.15
C VAL A 31 -7.53 17.86 -8.42
N TRP A 32 -7.48 19.17 -8.20
CA TRP A 32 -8.60 20.08 -8.46
C TRP A 32 -8.43 20.75 -9.82
N ARG A 33 -9.48 20.73 -10.65
CA ARG A 33 -9.52 21.43 -11.95
C ARG A 33 -10.92 21.96 -12.21
N LYS A 34 -11.04 23.20 -12.71
CA LYS A 34 -12.35 23.70 -13.17
C LYS A 34 -12.71 23.10 -14.52
N LYS A 35 -14.01 23.02 -14.79
CA LYS A 35 -14.52 22.49 -16.07
C LYS A 35 -14.00 23.35 -17.23
N ASN A 36 -13.53 22.69 -18.28
CA ASN A 36 -13.00 23.31 -19.51
C ASN A 36 -11.70 24.13 -19.35
N GLU A 37 -11.00 24.06 -18.22
CA GLU A 37 -9.66 24.64 -18.10
C GLU A 37 -8.59 23.67 -18.59
N GLU A 38 -7.54 24.21 -19.21
CA GLU A 38 -6.34 23.46 -19.55
C GLU A 38 -5.65 22.88 -18.30
N VAL A 39 -4.79 21.88 -18.51
CA VAL A 39 -4.05 21.28 -17.39
C VAL A 39 -3.02 22.28 -16.89
N ASN A 40 -3.24 22.78 -15.68
CA ASN A 40 -2.25 23.63 -15.00
C ASN A 40 -1.12 22.76 -14.45
N LEU A 41 0.14 23.15 -14.69
CA LEU A 41 1.32 22.46 -14.15
C LEU A 41 1.29 22.34 -12.61
N LYS A 42 0.65 23.29 -11.91
CA LYS A 42 0.46 23.23 -10.45
C LYS A 42 -0.43 22.07 -10.00
N ASN A 43 -1.23 21.51 -10.91
CA ASN A 43 -2.13 20.38 -10.68
C ASN A 43 -1.56 19.07 -11.23
N ILE A 44 -0.28 19.04 -11.63
CA ILE A 44 0.41 17.83 -12.07
C ILE A 44 1.38 17.41 -10.98
N VAL A 45 1.31 16.14 -10.58
CA VAL A 45 2.34 15.52 -9.75
C VAL A 45 3.35 14.85 -10.66
N GLY A 46 4.61 15.25 -10.54
CA GLY A 46 5.72 14.66 -11.30
C GLY A 46 5.88 13.17 -10.98
N THR A 47 6.32 12.40 -11.96
CA THR A 47 6.68 10.99 -11.77
C THR A 47 8.19 10.82 -11.84
N VAL A 48 8.70 9.85 -11.11
CA VAL A 48 10.11 9.44 -11.16
C VAL A 48 10.27 8.31 -12.16
N LYS A 49 11.32 8.35 -12.99
CA LYS A 49 11.60 7.27 -13.95
C LYS A 49 11.73 5.94 -13.18
N TYR A 50 11.09 4.89 -13.71
CA TYR A 50 11.02 3.56 -13.09
C TYR A 50 10.33 3.48 -11.71
N GLY A 51 9.55 4.51 -11.33
CA GLY A 51 8.73 4.49 -10.13
C GLY A 51 9.49 4.71 -8.82
N GLY A 52 10.76 5.12 -8.87
CA GLY A 52 11.52 5.55 -7.69
C GLY A 52 11.97 4.43 -6.76
N GLY A 53 11.76 3.17 -7.16
CA GLY A 53 12.13 2.00 -6.36
C GLY A 53 11.20 1.75 -5.18
N GLY A 54 11.48 0.65 -4.48
CA GLY A 54 10.72 0.21 -3.33
C GLY A 54 11.35 -1.01 -2.70
N VAL A 55 11.03 -1.24 -1.43
CA VAL A 55 11.47 -2.41 -0.68
C VAL A 55 10.34 -3.41 -0.66
N LEU A 56 10.68 -4.67 -0.90
CA LEU A 56 9.75 -5.76 -0.79
C LEU A 56 10.10 -6.58 0.44
N VAL A 57 9.14 -6.73 1.35
CA VAL A 57 9.35 -7.35 2.66
C VAL A 57 8.46 -8.57 2.76
N TRP A 58 9.03 -9.67 3.24
CA TRP A 58 8.27 -10.81 3.72
C TRP A 58 8.16 -10.71 5.23
N VAL A 59 6.95 -10.86 5.77
CA VAL A 59 6.70 -10.79 7.21
C VAL A 59 5.85 -11.97 7.63
N CYS A 60 6.10 -12.46 8.83
CA CYS A 60 5.21 -13.37 9.53
C CYS A 60 4.72 -12.73 10.82
N MET A 61 3.49 -13.01 11.22
CA MET A 61 2.89 -12.51 12.45
C MET A 61 2.00 -13.58 13.08
N SER A 62 2.02 -13.68 14.40
CA SER A 62 1.13 -14.52 15.20
C SER A 62 0.28 -13.65 16.13
N ALA A 63 -0.65 -14.26 16.87
CA ALA A 63 -1.40 -13.58 17.91
C ALA A 63 -0.51 -12.98 19.02
N SER A 64 0.73 -13.48 19.18
CA SER A 64 1.71 -12.96 20.15
C SER A 64 2.54 -11.79 19.61
N GLY A 65 2.39 -11.43 18.33
CA GLY A 65 3.15 -10.37 17.68
C GLY A 65 3.91 -10.81 16.42
N ILE A 66 4.75 -9.91 15.94
CA ILE A 66 5.75 -10.13 14.87
C ILE A 66 6.97 -10.82 15.48
#